data_AF-A0A9E3CI96-F1
#
_entry.id   AF-A0A9E3CI96-F1
#
_cell.length_a   1.000
_cell.length_b   1.000
_cell.length_c   1.000
_cell.angle_alpha   90.00
_cell.angle_beta   90.00
_cell.angle_gamma   90.00
#
_symmetry.space_group_name_H-M   'P 1'
#
loop_
_entity.id
_entity.type
_entity.pdbx_description
1 polymer ?
#
loop_
_entity_poly.entity_id
_entity_poly.type
_entity_poly.pdbx_seq_one_letter_code
_entity_poly.pdbx_strand_id
1 'polypeptide(L)' 'MTTYLVTGGTGFIGRHLVDLLAARDGARVLVLVRPQSAGKLDAFGSNVEPLIGDLTAPLLGVSDADR' A
#
# COMPACT_ATOMS: atom_id res chain seq x y z
N MET A 1 13.90 7.24 8.44
CA MET A 1 12.97 6.92 7.35
C MET A 1 12.33 5.58 7.68
N THR A 2 11.01 5.52 7.76
CA THR A 2 10.28 4.31 8.16
C THR A 2 9.39 3.87 7.01
N THR A 3 9.48 2.60 6.62
CA THR A 3 8.63 2.02 5.57
C THR A 3 7.52 1.20 6.22
N TYR A 4 6.27 1.47 5.84
CA TYR A 4 5.09 0.75 6.29
C TYR A 4 4.54 -0.08 5.14
N LEU A 5 4.22 -1.34 5.38
CA LEU A 5 3.41 -2.15 4.47
C LEU A 5 1.98 -2.23 5.02
N VAL A 6 1.01 -1.78 4.26
CA VAL A 6 -0.41 -1.76 4.63
C VAL A 6 -1.20 -2.68 3.71
N THR A 7 -1.88 -3.66 4.29
CA THR A 7 -2.84 -4.50 3.57
C THR A 7 -4.25 -3.94 3.74
N GLY A 8 -5.07 -3.99 2.68
CA GLY A 8 -6.43 -3.46 2.76
C GLY A 8 -6.50 -1.92 2.82
N GLY A 9 -5.42 -1.23 2.44
CA GLY A 9 -5.34 0.24 2.47
C GLY A 9 -6.35 0.96 1.57
N THR A 10 -6.94 0.27 0.59
CA THR A 10 -8.03 0.82 -0.24
C THR A 10 -9.43 0.57 0.36
N GLY A 11 -9.52 -0.09 1.52
CA GLY A 11 -10.77 -0.39 2.21
C GLY A 11 -11.29 0.78 3.05
N PHE A 12 -12.46 0.62 3.66
CA PHE A 12 -13.13 1.68 4.42
C PHE A 12 -12.26 2.23 5.56
N ILE A 13 -11.74 1.36 6.44
CA ILE A 13 -10.86 1.76 7.54
C ILE A 13 -9.43 2.01 7.04
N GLY A 14 -8.95 1.16 6.12
CA GLY A 14 -7.56 1.16 5.67
C GLY A 14 -7.12 2.49 5.07
N ARG A 15 -7.99 3.19 4.32
CA ARG A 15 -7.63 4.49 3.72
C ARG A 15 -7.27 5.54 4.78
N HIS A 16 -8.00 5.55 5.89
CA HIS A 16 -7.75 6.49 6.98
C HIS A 16 -6.44 6.16 7.70
N LEU A 17 -6.10 4.88 7.83
CA LEU A 17 -4.79 4.47 8.34
C LEU A 17 -3.65 4.91 7.40
N VAL A 18 -3.83 4.75 6.08
CA VAL A 18 -2.84 5.20 5.09
C VAL A 18 -2.60 6.70 5.20
N ASP A 19 -3.66 7.51 5.28
CA ASP A 19 -3.55 8.97 5.45
C ASP A 19 -2.74 9.33 6.71
N LEU A 20 -3.06 8.70 7.84
CA LEU A 20 -2.39 8.95 9.12
C LEU A 20 -0.92 8.53 9.09
N LEU A 21 -0.58 7.44 8.41
CA LEU A 21 0.80 6.98 8.26
C LEU A 21 1.59 7.89 7.30
N ALA A 22 0.98 8.30 6.19
CA ALA A 22 1.60 9.15 5.19
C ALA A 22 1.92 10.55 5.74
N ALA A 23 1.17 11.03 6.73
CA ALA A 23 1.42 12.31 7.39
C ALA A 23 2.61 12.30 8.38
N ARG A 24 3.24 11.14 8.63
CA ARG A 24 4.38 11.04 9.56
C ARG A 24 5.68 11.43 8.85
N ASP A 25 6.52 12.18 9.55
CA ASP A 25 7.82 12.61 9.03
C ASP A 25 8.69 11.41 8.62
N GLY A 26 9.16 11.44 7.37
CA GLY A 26 10.02 10.40 6.81
C GLY A 26 9.35 9.04 6.60
N ALA A 27 8.03 8.99 6.48
CA ALA A 27 7.27 7.78 6.17
C ALA A 27 7.18 7.50 4.66
N ARG A 28 7.40 6.24 4.30
CA ARG A 28 7.05 5.65 3.00
C ARG A 28 5.98 4.58 3.25
N VAL A 29 4.88 4.61 2.51
CA VAL A 29 3.75 3.68 2.72
C VAL A 29 3.56 2.85 1.46
N LEU A 30 3.84 1.56 1.55
CA LEU A 30 3.51 0.58 0.53
C LEU A 30 2.13 0.01 0.83
N VAL A 31 1.23 0.03 -0.14
CA VAL A 31 -0.12 -0.53 0.01
C VAL A 31 -0.26 -1.76 -0.88
N LEU A 32 -0.43 -2.94 -0.26
CA LEU A 32 -0.69 -4.17 -0.99
C LEU A 32 -2.07 -4.06 -1.65
N VAL A 33 -2.10 -4.10 -2.98
CA VAL A 33 -3.33 -3.98 -3.78
C VAL A 33 -3.36 -4.99 -4.92
N ARG A 34 -4.56 -5.48 -5.22
CA ARG A 34 -4.80 -6.24 -6.45
C ARG A 34 -4.72 -5.29 -7.66
N PRO A 35 -4.31 -5.75 -8.85
CA PRO A 35 -4.12 -4.91 -10.04
C PRO A 35 -5.30 -3.98 -10.36
N GLN A 36 -6.53 -4.49 -10.23
CA GLN A 36 -7.75 -3.73 -10.51
C GLN A 36 -8.03 -2.60 -9.51
N SER A 37 -7.36 -2.63 -8.35
CA SER A 37 -7.50 -1.62 -7.28
C SER A 37 -6.35 -0.62 -7.26
N ALA A 38 -5.33 -0.74 -8.13
CA ALA A 38 -4.16 0.13 -8.12
C ALA A 38 -4.53 1.61 -8.28
N GLY A 39 -5.42 1.95 -9.23
CA GLY A 39 -5.86 3.34 -9.44
C GLY A 39 -6.64 3.96 -8.28
N LYS A 40 -7.01 3.19 -7.24
CA LYS A 40 -7.58 3.78 -6.02
C LYS A 40 -6.53 4.53 -5.19
N LEU A 41 -5.24 4.28 -5.44
CA LEU A 41 -4.14 4.93 -4.73
C LEU A 41 -3.79 6.31 -5.30
N ASP A 42 -4.30 6.66 -6.48
CA ASP A 42 -4.08 7.97 -7.11
C ASP A 42 -4.64 9.13 -6.27
N ALA A 43 -5.49 8.83 -5.27
CA ALA A 43 -6.03 9.80 -4.32
C ALA A 43 -5.06 10.18 -3.18
N PHE A 44 -3.93 9.49 -3.04
CA PHE A 44 -2.98 9.71 -1.94
C PHE A 44 -1.73 10.48 -2.38
N GLY A 45 -0.92 10.90 -1.41
CA GLY A 45 0.34 11.59 -1.65
C GLY A 45 1.42 10.71 -2.29
N SER A 46 2.48 11.33 -2.83
CA SER A 46 3.56 10.65 -3.54
C SER A 46 4.39 9.68 -2.69
N ASN A 47 4.26 9.72 -1.36
CA ASN A 47 4.88 8.78 -0.44
C ASN A 47 4.03 7.53 -0.17
N VAL A 48 2.90 7.39 -0.86
CA VAL A 48 2.03 6.20 -0.83
C VAL A 48 2.13 5.50 -2.20
N GLU A 49 2.64 4.27 -2.21
CA GLU A 49 2.93 3.53 -3.43
C GLU A 49 2.17 2.20 -3.47
N PRO A 50 1.61 1.79 -4.63
CA PRO A 50 1.02 0.47 -4.77
C PRO A 50 2.11 -0.61 -4.74
N LEU A 51 1.87 -1.68 -3.98
CA LEU A 51 2.56 -2.95 -4.11
C LEU A 51 1.57 -3.95 -4.71
N ILE A 52 1.80 -4.37 -5.95
CA ILE A 52 0.87 -5.28 -6.64
C ILE A 52 1.00 -6.69 -6.07
N GLY A 53 -0.12 -7.23 -5.57
CA GLY A 53 -0.17 -8.58 -5.03
C GLY A 53 -1.56 -8.99 -4.54
N ASP A 54 -1.63 -10.17 -3.93
CA ASP A 54 -2.85 -10.75 -3.36
C ASP A 54 -2.52 -11.50 -2.06
N LEU A 55 -3.24 -11.17 -0.98
CA LEU A 55 -3.12 -11.82 0.34
C LEU A 55 -3.32 -13.34 0.30
N THR A 56 -4.09 -13.84 -0.67
CA THR A 56 -4.41 -15.27 -0.79
C THR A 56 -3.31 -16.08 -1.47
N ALA A 57 -2.31 -15.43 -2.06
CA ALA A 57 -1.21 -16.07 -2.75
C ALA A 57 0.01 -16.26 -1.83
N PRO A 58 0.84 -17.29 -2.05
CA PRO A 58 2.15 -17.42 -1.42
C PRO A 58 2.98 -16.14 -1.63
N LEU A 59 3.70 -15.72 -0.59
CA LEU A 59 4.51 -14.49 -0.63
C LEU A 59 3.71 -13.26 -1.09
N LEU A 60 2.42 -13.21 -0.73
CA LEU A 60 1.51 -12.11 -1.07
C LEU A 60 1.33 -11.88 -2.57
N GLY A 61 1.73 -12.83 -3.42
CA GLY A 61 1.64 -12.72 -4.89
C GLY A 61 2.48 -11.58 -5.48
N VAL A 62 3.47 -11.06 -4.75
CA VAL A 62 4.36 -10.00 -5.23
C VAL A 62 5.39 -10.54 -6.21
N SER A 63 5.84 -9.70 -7.14
CA SER A 63 6.88 -10.07 -8.09
C SER A 63 8.21 -10.33 -7.39
N ASP A 64 9.12 -11.08 -8.02
CA ASP A 64 10.45 -11.30 -7.44
C ASP A 64 11.26 -10.01 -7.28
N ALA A 65 10.97 -8.98 -8.10
CA ALA A 65 11.62 -7.67 -8.00
C ALA A 65 11.11 -6.84 -6.81
N ASP A 66 9.92 -7.17 -6.30
CA ASP A 66 9.27 -6.45 -5.18
C ASP A 66 9.45 -7.15 -3.82
N ARG A 67 10.23 -8.25 -3.78
CA ARG A 67 10.61 -8.95 -2.54
C ARG A 67 11.83 -8.31 -1.89
#